data_AF-A0A7S1YG32-F1
#
_entry.id   AF-A0A7S1YG32-F1
#
_cell.length_a   1.000
_cell.length_b   1.000
_cell.length_c   1.000
_cell.angle_alpha   90.00
_cell.angle_beta   90.00
_cell.angle_gamma   90.00
#
_symmetry.space_group_name_H-M   'P 1'
#
loop_
_entity.id
_entity.type
_entity.pdbx_description
1 polymer ?
#
loop_
_entity_poly.entity_id
_entity_poly.type
_entity_poly.pdbx_seq_one_letter_code
_entity_poly.pdbx_strand_id
1 'polypeptide(L)'
;ATLLPPYEEFPFTLFTLENQDEVIYACDGTIVAVCDFVYVPFEESPSNSPTGLPTPTTITSSPTTEASSAPTTDMPVAMTAMPTSATTPSPTASDNAILCESSQECENGVCGFEFFDTSSRTLCCPSNGTERIPNRQSDGRIYCTEQAVGALCGTNTLCASGVCFEGVCLDEKQPNGLRCDLNDNVDCQNGACGFEIFNISSDMICCPSNETERIPNRQRDGRIYCTGQAAG
;
A
#
# COMPACT_ATOMS: atom_id res chain seq x y z
N ALA A 1 27.59 3.96 41.19
CA ALA A 1 28.20 3.78 39.86
C ALA A 1 27.66 2.47 39.31
N THR A 2 26.71 2.56 38.38
CA THR A 2 26.02 1.40 37.82
C THR A 2 26.83 0.92 36.63
N LEU A 3 27.40 -0.29 36.72
CA LEU A 3 28.15 -0.92 35.65
C LEU A 3 27.16 -1.46 34.61
N LEU A 4 27.26 -0.98 33.38
CA LEU A 4 26.56 -1.54 32.22
C LEU A 4 27.17 -2.92 31.87
N PRO A 5 26.37 -3.89 31.41
CA PRO A 5 26.88 -5.20 30.99
C PRO A 5 27.73 -5.11 29.71
N PRO A 6 28.64 -6.08 29.47
CA PRO A 6 29.47 -6.12 28.29
C PRO A 6 28.65 -6.43 27.03
N TYR A 7 28.92 -5.69 25.96
CA TYR A 7 28.37 -5.94 24.63
C TYR A 7 28.79 -7.32 24.12
N GLU A 8 27.83 -8.18 23.78
CA GLU A 8 28.09 -9.40 22.98
C GLU A 8 28.26 -9.01 21.51
N GLU A 9 29.39 -9.39 20.90
CA GLU A 9 29.65 -9.16 19.48
C GLU A 9 28.89 -10.18 18.63
N PHE A 10 27.85 -9.73 17.92
CA PHE A 10 27.20 -10.52 16.88
C PHE A 10 28.00 -10.44 15.57
N PRO A 11 28.25 -11.55 14.86
CA PRO A 11 28.92 -11.52 13.57
C PRO A 11 27.97 -10.99 12.49
N PHE A 12 28.01 -9.69 12.19
CA PHE A 12 27.36 -9.16 11.00
C PHE A 12 28.32 -9.19 9.81
N THR A 13 27.82 -9.62 8.65
CA THR A 13 28.56 -9.52 7.39
C THR A 13 28.13 -8.24 6.69
N LEU A 14 29.04 -7.26 6.58
CA LEU A 14 28.77 -5.99 5.92
C LEU A 14 29.02 -6.14 4.41
N PHE A 15 28.00 -5.91 3.59
CA PHE A 15 28.16 -5.80 2.14
C PHE A 15 27.99 -4.34 1.74
N THR A 16 29.09 -3.71 1.28
CA THR A 16 29.03 -2.39 0.64
C THR A 16 28.92 -2.60 -0.86
N LEU A 17 27.80 -2.18 -1.47
CA LEU A 17 27.70 -2.08 -2.93
C LEU A 17 28.36 -0.76 -3.37
N GLU A 18 29.28 -0.87 -4.32
CA GLU A 18 30.25 0.18 -4.70
C GLU A 18 29.66 1.32 -5.56
N ASN A 19 28.35 1.58 -5.48
CA ASN A 19 27.71 2.70 -6.17
C ASN A 19 26.65 3.39 -5.30
N GLN A 20 27.15 4.33 -4.51
CA GLN A 20 26.55 5.57 -3.97
C GLN A 20 25.19 5.49 -3.22
N ASP A 21 25.31 5.79 -1.93
CA ASP A 21 24.31 6.31 -0.98
C ASP A 21 23.26 5.37 -0.34
N GLU A 22 23.36 4.05 -0.50
CA GLU A 22 22.48 3.12 0.22
C GLU A 22 23.26 2.00 0.92
N VAL A 23 23.23 2.00 2.26
CA VAL A 23 23.76 0.89 3.08
C VAL A 23 22.58 0.02 3.49
N ILE A 24 22.50 -1.18 2.90
CA ILE A 24 21.47 -2.17 3.24
C ILE A 24 22.09 -3.17 4.23
N TYR A 25 21.51 -3.26 5.42
CA TYR A 25 21.87 -4.29 6.40
C TYR A 25 20.99 -5.52 6.18
N ALA A 26 21.62 -6.69 6.05
CA ALA A 26 20.92 -7.98 6.04
C ALA A 26 21.18 -8.69 7.37
N CYS A 27 20.13 -8.91 8.15
CA CYS A 27 20.16 -9.77 9.33
C CYS A 27 19.71 -11.18 8.93
N ASP A 28 20.63 -12.15 9.06
CA ASP A 28 20.42 -13.61 9.05
C ASP A 28 19.24 -14.17 8.22
N GLY A 29 19.36 -14.07 6.89
CA GLY A 29 18.85 -15.06 5.92
C GLY A 29 17.34 -15.32 5.85
N THR A 30 16.53 -14.75 6.74
CA THR A 30 15.11 -15.02 6.85
C THR A 30 14.46 -13.86 7.60
N ILE A 31 13.60 -13.14 6.88
CA ILE A 31 12.75 -12.02 7.32
C ILE A 31 13.41 -10.64 7.16
N VAL A 32 12.87 -9.86 6.23
CA VAL A 32 13.13 -8.42 6.09
C VAL A 32 12.45 -7.71 7.25
N ALA A 33 13.13 -7.59 8.39
CA ALA A 33 12.78 -6.60 9.40
C ALA A 33 13.48 -5.30 9.03
N VAL A 34 12.71 -4.23 8.79
CA VAL A 34 13.27 -2.89 8.65
C VAL A 34 13.78 -2.48 10.03
N CYS A 35 15.10 -2.47 10.24
CA CYS A 35 15.69 -1.93 11.45
C CYS A 35 15.48 -0.42 11.49
N ASP A 36 15.01 0.11 12.62
CA ASP A 36 14.98 1.56 12.89
C ASP A 36 16.38 2.14 12.73
N PHE A 37 16.48 3.22 11.96
CA PHE A 37 17.74 3.94 11.75
C PHE A 37 18.11 4.70 13.03
N VAL A 38 18.97 4.12 13.87
CA VAL A 38 19.65 4.87 14.93
C VAL A 38 20.83 5.62 14.29
N TYR A 39 20.68 6.93 14.11
CA TYR A 39 21.76 7.79 13.64
C TYR A 39 22.81 7.93 14.75
N VAL A 40 23.94 7.24 14.60
CA VAL A 40 25.12 7.45 15.46
C VAL A 40 26.01 8.48 14.77
N PRO A 41 26.16 9.71 15.27
CA PRO A 41 27.08 10.67 14.68
C PRO A 41 28.51 10.14 14.79
N PHE A 42 29.21 10.04 13.66
CA PHE A 42 30.63 9.78 13.62
C PHE A 42 31.38 10.97 14.23
N GLU A 43 31.85 10.84 15.47
CA GLU A 43 32.92 11.71 15.96
C GLU A 43 34.25 11.18 15.41
N GLU A 44 34.87 11.95 14.51
CA GLU A 44 36.21 11.68 14.02
C GLU A 44 37.21 11.73 15.19
N SER A 45 37.61 10.57 15.69
CA SER A 45 38.75 10.48 16.61
C SER A 45 40.06 10.43 15.83
N PRO A 46 41.08 11.21 16.24
CA PRO A 46 42.33 11.33 15.52
C PRO A 46 43.20 10.08 15.64
N SER A 47 43.74 9.69 14.48
CA SER A 47 44.74 8.66 14.26
C SER A 47 45.93 8.77 15.22
N ASN A 48 46.17 7.69 15.99
CA ASN A 48 47.48 7.33 16.51
C ASN A 48 47.58 5.80 16.62
N SER A 49 48.63 5.26 16.03
CA SER A 49 49.08 3.87 16.13
C SER A 49 50.57 3.90 16.53
N PRO A 50 51.22 2.82 17.00
CA PRO A 50 50.72 1.53 17.52
C PRO A 50 51.35 1.20 18.90
N THR A 51 51.05 0.01 19.46
CA THR A 51 52.01 -1.06 19.85
C THR A 51 51.48 -1.82 21.08
N GLY A 52 51.25 -3.13 20.95
CA GLY A 52 51.04 -3.99 22.12
C GLY A 52 50.25 -5.25 21.77
N LEU A 53 50.96 -6.33 21.49
CA LEU A 53 50.42 -7.68 21.36
C LEU A 53 50.21 -8.29 22.76
N PRO A 54 49.05 -8.88 23.06
CA PRO A 54 49.00 -9.92 24.08
C PRO A 54 48.42 -11.26 23.57
N THR A 55 48.93 -12.29 24.23
CA THR A 55 48.81 -13.73 24.09
C THR A 55 47.37 -14.28 24.15
N PRO A 56 47.04 -15.37 23.43
CA PRO A 56 45.72 -15.99 23.49
C PRO A 56 45.52 -16.75 24.81
N THR A 57 44.43 -16.49 25.52
CA THR A 57 43.99 -17.29 26.67
C THR A 57 42.80 -18.15 26.27
N THR A 58 42.92 -19.45 26.53
CA THR A 58 41.97 -20.50 26.22
C THR A 58 40.67 -20.33 27.02
N ILE A 59 39.53 -20.25 26.34
CA ILE A 59 38.21 -20.17 26.95
C ILE A 59 37.65 -21.60 27.08
N THR A 60 37.27 -22.00 28.30
CA THR A 60 36.55 -23.23 28.59
C THR A 60 35.06 -22.92 28.69
N SER A 61 34.26 -23.48 27.79
CA SER A 61 32.80 -23.33 27.76
C SER A 61 32.13 -24.36 28.67
N SER A 62 31.15 -23.93 29.47
CA SER A 62 30.15 -24.79 30.11
C SER A 62 28.75 -24.41 29.60
N PRO A 63 27.86 -25.37 29.33
CA PRO A 63 26.50 -25.07 28.87
C PRO A 63 25.58 -24.86 30.07
N THR A 64 24.87 -23.72 30.10
CA THR A 64 23.72 -23.54 30.99
C THR A 64 22.46 -23.63 30.15
N THR A 65 21.71 -24.70 30.39
CA THR A 65 20.38 -24.93 29.84
C THR A 65 19.37 -24.25 30.78
N GLU A 66 18.61 -23.28 30.28
CA GLU A 66 17.42 -22.82 31.00
C GLU A 66 16.23 -22.75 30.05
N ALA A 67 15.27 -23.63 30.34
CA ALA A 67 13.93 -23.63 29.80
C ALA A 67 13.11 -22.56 30.54
N SER A 68 12.42 -21.69 29.81
CA SER A 68 11.41 -20.82 30.40
C SER A 68 10.11 -20.94 29.62
N SER A 69 9.11 -21.46 30.33
CA SER A 69 7.77 -21.79 29.87
C SER A 69 6.91 -20.53 29.78
N ALA A 70 6.25 -20.33 28.63
CA ALA A 70 5.24 -19.31 28.45
C ALA A 70 3.90 -19.73 29.10
N PRO A 71 3.16 -18.81 29.76
CA PRO A 71 1.77 -19.02 30.10
C PRO A 71 0.85 -18.54 28.95
N THR A 72 0.24 -19.48 28.24
CA THR A 72 -0.89 -19.19 27.34
C THR A 72 -2.14 -18.94 28.17
N THR A 73 -2.63 -17.70 28.14
CA THR A 73 -3.94 -17.35 28.70
C THR A 73 -4.92 -17.20 27.53
N ASP A 74 -5.78 -18.19 27.38
CA ASP A 74 -6.92 -18.19 26.46
C ASP A 74 -7.87 -17.03 26.78
N MET A 75 -8.15 -16.19 25.77
CA MET A 75 -9.34 -15.35 25.75
C MET A 75 -10.24 -15.77 24.59
N PRO A 76 -11.56 -15.87 24.79
CA PRO A 76 -12.49 -16.24 23.72
C PRO A 76 -12.69 -15.06 22.77
N VAL A 77 -12.09 -15.14 21.58
CA VAL A 77 -12.44 -14.29 20.44
C VAL A 77 -13.80 -14.75 19.93
N ALA A 78 -14.82 -13.91 20.09
CA ALA A 78 -16.07 -14.04 19.36
C ALA A 78 -15.76 -13.84 17.87
N MET A 79 -15.59 -14.94 17.15
CA MET A 79 -15.52 -14.95 15.69
C MET A 79 -16.91 -14.59 15.16
N THR A 80 -17.14 -13.29 14.94
CA THR A 80 -18.21 -12.85 14.06
C THR A 80 -17.91 -13.43 12.69
N ALA A 81 -18.82 -14.27 12.20
CA ALA A 81 -18.70 -15.00 10.95
C ALA A 81 -18.26 -14.07 9.82
N MET A 82 -17.15 -14.42 9.15
CA MET A 82 -16.85 -13.89 7.82
C MET A 82 -18.06 -14.16 6.92
N PRO A 83 -18.59 -13.16 6.20
CA PRO A 83 -19.57 -13.44 5.17
C PRO A 83 -18.90 -14.32 4.13
N THR A 84 -19.38 -15.56 4.05
CA THR A 84 -19.17 -16.48 2.93
C THR A 84 -19.30 -15.71 1.64
N SER A 85 -18.29 -15.84 0.76
CA SER A 85 -18.24 -15.33 -0.61
C SER A 85 -19.63 -15.35 -1.25
N ALA A 86 -20.28 -14.19 -1.23
CA ALA A 86 -21.38 -13.95 -2.13
C ALA A 86 -20.74 -13.96 -3.52
N THR A 87 -21.18 -14.89 -4.36
CA THR A 87 -21.03 -14.79 -5.80
C THR A 87 -21.63 -13.44 -6.16
N THR A 88 -20.79 -12.41 -6.31
CA THR A 88 -21.22 -11.10 -6.76
C THR A 88 -21.94 -11.36 -8.08
N PRO A 89 -23.24 -11.02 -8.20
CA PRO A 89 -23.91 -11.15 -9.47
C PRO A 89 -23.09 -10.31 -10.45
N SER A 90 -22.51 -10.96 -11.45
CA SER A 90 -22.01 -10.27 -12.64
C SER A 90 -23.10 -9.27 -13.00
N PRO A 91 -22.79 -7.96 -13.10
CA PRO A 91 -23.81 -6.95 -13.39
C PRO A 91 -24.54 -7.46 -14.62
N THR A 92 -25.83 -7.75 -14.46
CA THR A 92 -26.63 -8.37 -15.50
C THR A 92 -26.53 -7.48 -16.71
N ALA A 93 -25.74 -7.93 -17.69
CA ALA A 93 -25.60 -7.28 -18.97
C ALA A 93 -27.02 -6.95 -19.42
N SER A 94 -27.28 -5.66 -19.67
CA SER A 94 -28.59 -5.24 -20.12
C SER A 94 -28.86 -5.98 -21.42
N ASP A 95 -29.77 -6.96 -21.40
CA ASP A 95 -30.05 -7.85 -22.54
C ASP A 95 -30.55 -7.10 -23.79
N ASN A 96 -30.82 -5.79 -23.65
CA ASN A 96 -31.21 -4.88 -24.73
C ASN A 96 -30.08 -3.98 -25.22
N ALA A 97 -28.84 -4.21 -24.83
CA ALA A 97 -27.75 -3.35 -25.27
C ALA A 97 -27.47 -3.52 -26.78
N ILE A 98 -27.60 -2.41 -27.51
CA ILE A 98 -27.37 -2.34 -28.96
C ILE A 98 -25.86 -2.30 -29.18
N LEU A 99 -25.31 -3.34 -29.83
CA LEU A 99 -23.91 -3.36 -30.23
C LEU A 99 -23.63 -2.29 -31.29
N CYS A 100 -22.44 -1.72 -31.26
CA CYS A 100 -21.99 -0.73 -32.24
C CYS A 100 -20.52 -0.92 -32.58
N GLU A 101 -20.16 -0.61 -33.83
CA GLU A 101 -18.77 -0.46 -34.26
C GLU A 101 -18.34 1.03 -34.29
N SER A 102 -19.31 1.94 -34.42
CA SER A 102 -19.11 3.38 -34.48
C SER A 102 -20.21 4.16 -33.77
N SER A 103 -19.91 5.41 -33.39
CA SER A 103 -20.90 6.31 -32.76
C SER A 103 -22.10 6.63 -33.65
N GLN A 104 -21.99 6.50 -34.96
CA GLN A 104 -23.07 6.80 -35.92
C GLN A 104 -24.19 5.77 -35.90
N GLU A 105 -23.92 4.56 -35.41
CA GLU A 105 -24.92 3.49 -35.28
C GLU A 105 -25.86 3.71 -34.08
N CYS A 106 -25.44 4.57 -33.15
CA CYS A 106 -26.17 4.83 -31.93
C CYS A 106 -27.07 6.06 -32.09
N GLU A 107 -28.33 5.95 -31.67
CA GLU A 107 -29.30 7.06 -31.72
C GLU A 107 -28.81 8.28 -30.90
N ASN A 108 -28.09 8.03 -29.81
CA ASN A 108 -27.47 9.05 -28.99
C ASN A 108 -26.11 9.55 -29.51
N GLY A 109 -25.57 8.95 -30.57
CA GLY A 109 -24.26 9.31 -31.12
C GLY A 109 -23.07 8.85 -30.27
N VAL A 110 -23.24 7.90 -29.35
CA VAL A 110 -22.21 7.51 -28.38
C VAL A 110 -22.03 5.99 -28.34
N CYS A 111 -20.86 5.53 -28.79
CA CYS A 111 -20.45 4.12 -28.81
C CYS A 111 -19.19 3.94 -27.95
N GLY A 112 -19.19 2.96 -27.05
CA GLY A 112 -18.08 2.69 -26.15
C GLY A 112 -18.11 1.27 -25.57
N PHE A 113 -17.05 0.88 -24.88
CA PHE A 113 -16.98 -0.39 -24.18
C PHE A 113 -17.90 -0.40 -22.96
N GLU A 114 -18.65 -1.50 -22.79
CA GLU A 114 -19.62 -1.68 -21.69
C GLU A 114 -18.96 -1.59 -20.32
N PHE A 115 -17.82 -2.27 -20.11
CA PHE A 115 -17.10 -2.32 -18.84
C PHE A 115 -15.60 -2.07 -19.04
N PHE A 116 -14.90 -1.71 -17.97
CA PHE A 116 -13.44 -1.62 -17.97
C PHE A 116 -12.78 -3.01 -17.98
N ASP A 117 -13.01 -3.75 -19.06
CA ASP A 117 -12.48 -5.09 -19.28
C ASP A 117 -11.99 -5.24 -20.72
N THR A 118 -10.86 -5.93 -20.89
CA THR A 118 -10.23 -6.12 -22.22
C THR A 118 -11.09 -6.92 -23.20
N SER A 119 -11.98 -7.77 -22.67
CA SER A 119 -12.94 -8.60 -23.39
C SER A 119 -14.34 -7.98 -23.46
N SER A 120 -14.53 -6.79 -22.89
CA SER A 120 -15.79 -6.07 -23.01
C SER A 120 -16.11 -5.82 -24.49
N ARG A 121 -17.40 -5.93 -24.82
CA ARG A 121 -17.93 -5.55 -26.13
C ARG A 121 -18.17 -4.04 -26.20
N THR A 122 -18.29 -3.52 -27.42
CA THR A 122 -18.73 -2.15 -27.69
C THR A 122 -20.24 -2.10 -27.89
N LEU A 123 -20.88 -1.10 -27.31
CA LEU A 123 -22.31 -0.89 -27.39
C LEU A 123 -22.66 0.60 -27.29
N CYS A 124 -23.88 0.93 -27.69
CA CYS A 124 -24.42 2.26 -27.57
C CYS A 124 -24.63 2.60 -26.10
N CYS A 125 -23.85 3.54 -25.59
CA CYS A 125 -23.75 3.78 -24.16
C CYS A 125 -25.08 4.30 -23.60
N PRO A 126 -25.73 3.61 -22.65
CA PRO A 126 -27.05 4.01 -22.15
C PRO A 126 -27.04 5.36 -21.41
N SER A 127 -25.88 5.75 -20.87
CA SER A 127 -25.66 7.01 -20.16
C SER A 127 -25.48 8.23 -21.07
N ASN A 128 -25.41 8.03 -22.40
CA ASN A 128 -25.05 9.07 -23.38
C ASN A 128 -23.67 9.72 -23.11
N GLY A 129 -22.86 9.13 -22.24
CA GLY A 129 -21.55 9.61 -21.86
C GLY A 129 -20.50 8.54 -22.13
N THR A 130 -19.31 9.01 -22.54
CA THR A 130 -18.15 8.16 -22.69
C THR A 130 -16.92 8.83 -22.14
N GLU A 131 -15.95 8.02 -21.74
CA GLU A 131 -14.68 8.49 -21.28
C GLU A 131 -13.53 7.70 -21.88
N ARG A 132 -12.48 8.43 -22.27
CA ARG A 132 -11.23 7.85 -22.71
C ARG A 132 -10.29 7.75 -21.53
N ILE A 133 -10.02 6.54 -21.06
CA ILE A 133 -9.07 6.33 -19.97
C ILE A 133 -7.64 6.34 -20.52
N PRO A 134 -6.78 7.29 -20.09
CA PRO A 134 -5.40 7.39 -20.54
C PRO A 134 -4.49 6.45 -19.72
N ASN A 135 -4.80 5.15 -19.69
CA ASN A 135 -3.91 4.15 -19.11
C ASN A 135 -3.11 3.48 -20.25
N ARG A 136 -1.84 3.16 -20.01
CA ARG A 136 -1.01 2.37 -20.95
C ARG A 136 -1.64 1.01 -21.28
N GLN A 137 -2.48 0.48 -20.39
CA GLN A 137 -3.15 -0.80 -20.56
C GLN A 137 -4.44 -0.71 -21.39
N SER A 138 -5.07 0.46 -21.47
CA SER A 138 -6.37 0.61 -22.13
C SER A 138 -6.27 0.97 -23.61
N ASP A 139 -5.07 1.11 -24.19
CA ASP A 139 -4.82 1.51 -25.59
C ASP A 139 -5.61 2.77 -26.04
N GLY A 140 -6.04 3.60 -25.09
CA GLY A 140 -6.90 4.75 -25.35
C GLY A 140 -8.31 4.39 -25.82
N ARG A 141 -8.83 3.21 -25.46
CA ARG A 141 -10.23 2.79 -25.59
C ARG A 141 -11.17 3.76 -24.86
N ILE A 142 -12.41 3.80 -25.35
CA ILE A 142 -13.48 4.66 -24.87
C ILE A 142 -14.53 3.80 -24.19
N TYR A 143 -14.84 4.08 -22.92
CA TYR A 143 -15.76 3.30 -22.10
C TYR A 143 -17.03 4.10 -21.83
N CYS A 144 -18.16 3.41 -21.67
CA CYS A 144 -19.40 4.06 -21.25
C CYS A 144 -19.28 4.55 -19.80
N THR A 145 -19.79 5.76 -19.51
CA THR A 145 -19.82 6.32 -18.13
C THR A 145 -21.10 5.92 -17.40
N GLU A 146 -21.25 6.37 -16.15
CA GLU A 146 -22.39 6.08 -15.26
C GLU A 146 -22.61 4.59 -15.01
N GLN A 147 -21.52 3.85 -14.88
CA GLN A 147 -21.51 2.45 -14.53
C GLN A 147 -22.15 2.22 -13.15
N ALA A 148 -22.94 1.15 -13.06
CA ALA A 148 -23.62 0.76 -11.83
C ALA A 148 -22.62 0.26 -10.77
N VAL A 149 -23.07 0.26 -9.51
CA VAL A 149 -22.32 -0.31 -8.38
C VAL A 149 -21.95 -1.77 -8.68
N GLY A 150 -20.70 -2.14 -8.42
CA GLY A 150 -20.14 -3.47 -8.69
C GLY A 150 -19.59 -3.67 -10.11
N ALA A 151 -19.78 -2.71 -11.02
CA ALA A 151 -19.17 -2.76 -12.35
C ALA A 151 -17.65 -2.50 -12.29
N LEU A 152 -16.91 -3.07 -13.24
CA LEU A 152 -15.48 -2.80 -13.39
C LEU A 152 -15.24 -1.38 -13.91
N CYS A 153 -14.29 -0.69 -13.31
CA CYS A 153 -13.91 0.67 -13.65
C CYS A 153 -12.39 0.84 -13.67
N GLY A 154 -11.90 1.84 -14.40
CA GLY A 154 -10.50 2.24 -14.40
C GLY A 154 -10.26 3.65 -13.87
N THR A 155 -11.32 4.44 -13.72
CA THR A 155 -11.33 5.79 -13.15
C THR A 155 -12.67 6.05 -12.48
N ASN A 156 -12.69 6.97 -11.51
CA ASN A 156 -13.88 7.43 -10.79
C ASN A 156 -15.02 7.90 -11.70
N THR A 157 -14.65 8.56 -12.79
CA THR A 157 -15.53 9.15 -13.80
C THR A 157 -16.32 8.12 -14.61
N LEU A 158 -15.93 6.84 -14.61
CA LEU A 158 -16.77 5.78 -15.16
C LEU A 158 -17.96 5.44 -14.28
N CYS A 159 -17.86 5.59 -12.96
CA CYS A 159 -18.88 5.14 -12.02
C CYS A 159 -19.97 6.20 -11.84
N ALA A 160 -21.24 5.79 -11.75
CA ALA A 160 -22.36 6.71 -11.49
C ALA A 160 -22.19 7.47 -10.16
N SER A 161 -21.58 6.84 -9.16
CA SER A 161 -21.26 7.44 -7.85
C SER A 161 -20.05 8.38 -7.89
N GLY A 162 -19.23 8.30 -8.94
CA GLY A 162 -17.92 8.96 -8.98
C GLY A 162 -16.85 8.27 -8.12
N VAL A 163 -17.03 7.01 -7.73
CA VAL A 163 -16.07 6.25 -6.89
C VAL A 163 -15.74 4.91 -7.54
N CYS A 164 -14.47 4.74 -7.91
CA CYS A 164 -13.88 3.56 -8.50
C CYS A 164 -12.74 3.09 -7.59
N PHE A 165 -13.02 2.13 -6.72
CA PHE A 165 -12.06 1.65 -5.73
C PHE A 165 -11.60 0.24 -6.10
N GLU A 166 -10.28 0.03 -6.16
CA GLU A 166 -9.67 -1.24 -6.55
C GLU A 166 -10.23 -1.80 -7.88
N GLY A 167 -10.60 -0.90 -8.81
CA GLY A 167 -11.15 -1.26 -10.12
C GLY A 167 -12.62 -1.63 -10.14
N VAL A 168 -13.37 -1.33 -9.06
CA VAL A 168 -14.82 -1.59 -8.97
C VAL A 168 -15.58 -0.34 -8.54
N CYS A 169 -16.72 -0.08 -9.20
CA CYS A 169 -17.61 1.02 -8.84
C CYS A 169 -18.28 0.77 -7.49
N LEU A 170 -18.16 1.74 -6.58
CA LEU A 170 -18.85 1.70 -5.28
C LEU A 170 -20.09 2.57 -5.28
N ASP A 171 -20.98 2.39 -4.29
CA ASP A 171 -22.21 3.18 -4.16
C ASP A 171 -21.93 4.57 -3.58
N GLU A 172 -21.05 4.62 -2.59
CA GLU A 172 -20.70 5.83 -1.87
C GLU A 172 -19.20 5.93 -1.66
N LYS A 173 -18.75 7.13 -1.29
CA LYS A 173 -17.38 7.39 -0.86
C LYS A 173 -17.06 6.61 0.42
N GLN A 174 -15.81 6.19 0.51
CA GLN A 174 -15.24 5.48 1.64
C GLN A 174 -15.29 6.33 2.93
N PRO A 175 -15.78 5.77 4.05
CA PRO A 175 -15.72 6.42 5.35
C PRO A 175 -14.27 6.50 5.87
N ASN A 176 -14.08 7.40 6.85
CA ASN A 176 -12.80 7.58 7.52
C ASN A 176 -12.29 6.26 8.13
N GLY A 177 -10.99 6.01 7.96
CA GLY A 177 -10.30 4.81 8.43
C GLY A 177 -10.33 3.62 7.47
N LEU A 178 -11.12 3.67 6.38
CA LEU A 178 -11.09 2.62 5.35
C LEU A 178 -10.07 2.92 4.27
N ARG A 179 -9.68 1.88 3.52
CA ARG A 179 -8.68 1.97 2.45
C ARG A 179 -9.19 2.86 1.30
N CYS A 180 -8.24 3.51 0.63
CA CYS A 180 -8.48 4.36 -0.54
C CYS A 180 -7.35 4.17 -1.58
N ASP A 181 -7.61 4.52 -2.84
CA ASP A 181 -6.65 4.29 -3.91
C ASP A 181 -5.48 5.29 -3.88
N LEU A 182 -4.34 4.83 -4.40
CA LEU A 182 -3.09 5.58 -4.41
C LEU A 182 -3.24 6.91 -5.16
N ASN A 183 -3.04 8.01 -4.43
CA ASN A 183 -3.18 9.39 -4.92
C ASN A 183 -4.61 9.76 -5.38
N ASP A 184 -5.62 9.01 -4.95
CA ASP A 184 -7.02 9.36 -5.19
C ASP A 184 -7.70 9.77 -3.88
N ASN A 185 -7.82 11.09 -3.72
CA ASN A 185 -8.51 11.68 -2.57
C ASN A 185 -10.03 11.64 -2.73
N VAL A 186 -10.54 11.40 -3.94
CA VAL A 186 -11.96 11.53 -4.27
C VAL A 186 -12.75 10.37 -3.69
N ASP A 187 -12.11 9.21 -3.49
CA ASP A 187 -12.68 8.01 -2.88
C ASP A 187 -13.17 8.27 -1.46
N CYS A 188 -12.54 9.19 -0.73
CA CYS A 188 -12.82 9.43 0.67
C CYS A 188 -13.91 10.48 0.87
N GLN A 189 -14.84 10.24 1.81
CA GLN A 189 -15.92 11.17 2.16
C GLN A 189 -15.38 12.57 2.53
N ASN A 190 -14.24 12.60 3.21
CA ASN A 190 -13.57 13.81 3.66
C ASN A 190 -12.59 14.41 2.63
N GLY A 191 -12.38 13.76 1.48
CA GLY A 191 -11.43 14.22 0.47
C GLY A 191 -9.95 14.07 0.85
N ALA A 192 -9.63 13.22 1.83
CA ALA A 192 -8.27 13.06 2.36
C ALA A 192 -7.86 11.59 2.38
N CYS A 193 -7.02 11.18 1.43
CA CYS A 193 -6.45 9.84 1.34
C CYS A 193 -4.93 9.90 1.56
N GLY A 194 -4.42 9.12 2.50
CA GLY A 194 -3.00 9.13 2.84
C GLY A 194 -2.56 7.87 3.57
N PHE A 195 -1.25 7.67 3.65
CA PHE A 195 -0.66 6.59 4.44
C PHE A 195 -0.98 6.78 5.92
N GLU A 196 -1.47 5.73 6.58
CA GLU A 196 -1.90 5.78 7.99
C GLU A 196 -0.77 6.20 8.92
N ILE A 197 0.42 5.61 8.73
CA ILE A 197 1.62 5.88 9.53
C ILE A 197 2.80 6.20 8.62
N PHE A 198 3.88 6.77 9.17
CA PHE A 198 5.09 7.09 8.44
C PHE A 198 5.95 5.86 8.10
N ASN A 199 5.34 4.87 7.44
CA ASN A 199 5.96 3.62 7.02
C ASN A 199 5.67 3.36 5.54
N ILE A 200 6.68 2.93 4.79
CA ILE A 200 6.58 2.65 3.34
C ILE A 200 5.60 1.52 3.00
N SER A 201 5.32 0.64 3.97
CA SER A 201 4.44 -0.52 3.85
C SER A 201 3.09 -0.31 4.52
N SER A 202 2.79 0.90 4.99
CA SER A 202 1.48 1.20 5.57
C SER A 202 0.39 1.25 4.50
N ASP A 203 -0.83 0.96 4.92
CA ASP A 203 -2.01 1.11 4.07
C ASP A 203 -2.31 2.59 3.83
N MET A 204 -2.83 2.89 2.64
CA MET A 204 -3.49 4.17 2.38
C MET A 204 -4.94 4.09 2.82
N ILE A 205 -5.33 5.03 3.68
CA ILE A 205 -6.66 5.11 4.26
C ILE A 205 -7.23 6.51 4.12
N CYS A 206 -8.55 6.61 4.20
CA CYS A 206 -9.26 7.86 4.37
C CYS A 206 -8.94 8.44 5.74
N CYS A 207 -8.18 9.54 5.77
CA CYS A 207 -7.54 10.02 6.97
C CYS A 207 -8.55 10.41 8.05
N PRO A 208 -8.52 9.84 9.26
CA PRO A 208 -9.51 10.14 10.30
C PRO A 208 -9.61 11.62 10.68
N SER A 209 -8.51 12.36 10.54
CA SER A 209 -8.39 13.80 10.81
C SER A 209 -8.93 14.70 9.70
N ASN A 210 -9.25 14.15 8.53
CA ASN A 210 -9.57 14.88 7.31
C ASN A 210 -8.41 15.73 6.76
N GLU A 211 -7.21 15.55 7.28
CA GLU A 211 -6.02 16.27 6.86
C GLU A 211 -4.94 15.32 6.39
N THR A 212 -4.21 15.76 5.38
CA THR A 212 -3.04 15.06 4.87
C THR A 212 -1.86 16.01 4.76
N GLU A 213 -0.66 15.47 4.94
CA GLU A 213 0.58 16.20 4.75
C GLU A 213 1.47 15.48 3.75
N ARG A 214 1.96 16.25 2.78
CA ARG A 214 2.95 15.79 1.83
C ARG A 214 4.32 16.07 2.41
N ILE A 215 5.05 15.03 2.80
CA ILE A 215 6.38 15.21 3.38
C ILE A 215 7.37 15.46 2.24
N PRO A 216 8.00 16.65 2.16
CA PRO A 216 8.88 17.03 1.07
C PRO A 216 10.28 16.42 1.30
N ASN A 217 10.38 15.10 1.30
CA ASN A 217 11.68 14.46 1.36
C ASN A 217 12.19 14.18 -0.06
N ARG A 218 13.39 14.69 -0.39
CA ARG A 218 14.05 14.50 -1.70
C ARG A 218 14.24 13.02 -2.08
N GLN A 219 14.13 12.11 -1.10
CA GLN A 219 14.30 10.68 -1.30
C GLN A 219 13.01 9.85 -1.30
N ARG A 220 11.83 10.43 -1.01
CA ARG A 220 10.58 9.64 -0.88
C ARG A 220 9.40 10.21 -1.68
N ASP A 221 9.48 10.15 -3.01
CA ASP A 221 8.38 10.22 -4.01
C ASP A 221 7.22 11.23 -3.82
N GLY A 222 7.32 12.17 -2.89
CA GLY A 222 6.22 13.05 -2.49
C GLY A 222 4.97 12.28 -2.04
N ARG A 223 5.14 11.24 -1.22
CA ARG A 223 4.01 10.52 -0.59
C ARG A 223 3.22 11.42 0.37
N ILE A 224 1.94 11.10 0.53
CA ILE A 224 0.96 11.85 1.33
C ILE A 224 0.58 10.99 2.55
N TYR A 225 0.66 11.55 3.76
CA TYR A 225 0.39 10.85 5.01
C TYR A 225 -0.78 11.49 5.74
N CYS A 226 -1.53 10.71 6.51
CA CYS A 226 -2.54 11.24 7.41
C CYS A 226 -1.89 12.02 8.56
N THR A 227 -2.38 13.23 8.85
CA THR A 227 -1.92 14.02 10.01
C THR A 227 -2.90 13.89 11.18
N GLY A 228 -2.51 14.37 12.36
CA GLY A 228 -3.45 14.53 13.47
C GLY A 228 -3.94 13.23 14.10
N GLN A 229 -3.32 12.08 13.79
CA GLN A 229 -3.50 10.89 14.62
C GLN A 229 -2.92 11.20 16.01
N ALA A 230 -3.78 11.23 17.03
CA ALA A 230 -3.31 11.30 18.40
C ALA A 230 -2.38 10.11 18.62
N ALA A 231 -1.13 10.37 19.01
CA ALA A 231 -0.21 9.32 19.43
C ALA A 231 -0.87 8.55 20.57
N GLY A 232 -1.35 7.34 20.26
CA GLY A 232 -1.97 6.43 21.22
C GLY A 232 -0.93 5.75 22.10
#